data_AF-D2H8Z2-F1
#
_entry.id   AF-D2H8Z2-F1
#
_cell.length_a   1.000
_cell.length_b   1.000
_cell.length_c   1.000
_cell.angle_alpha   90.00
_cell.angle_beta   90.00
_cell.angle_gamma   90.00
#
_symmetry.space_group_name_H-M   'P 1'
#
loop_
_entity.id
_entity.type
_entity.pdbx_description
1 polymer ?
#
loop_
_entity_poly.entity_id
_entity_poly.type
_entity_poly.pdbx_seq_one_letter_code
_entity_poly.pdbx_strand_id
1 'polypeptide(L)'
;LKIEELTLPKVSLKLLPGFGVQLSLHTKVGLHGSGPLGGLLQLAAEVNVSSRVALGVSSRGTPILVLKRCSTLLGHISLLSGLLPTPLFGVVEQTLFKVLPGLLCPMVDSVLGVVNELLGTALSLVPLGALGSVEFTLATLPLISNQYIELDINPIVKSVAGDVIDFPKPPKPIKVPPKEDHTSQVVVPLYLFNTVFGLLQTNGALDIDITPELVPSNVPLTTTDLAALVPEALGKLPPGQQLLLSMRVKEAPSFTLQNGKATISIPANVHVLSYHLKGTPEALFELNAV
;
A
#
# COMPACT_ATOMS: atom_id res chain seq x y z
N LEU A 1 -13.42 -31.31 26.33
CA LEU A 1 -13.96 -29.98 25.99
C LEU A 1 -13.39 -29.59 24.64
N LYS A 2 -14.24 -29.21 23.69
CA LYS A 2 -13.88 -28.69 22.37
C LYS A 2 -14.55 -27.32 22.22
N ILE A 3 -13.91 -26.42 21.48
CA ILE A 3 -14.52 -25.12 21.16
C ILE A 3 -15.44 -25.33 19.97
N GLU A 4 -16.69 -24.91 20.12
CA GLU A 4 -17.72 -25.08 19.10
C GLU A 4 -17.98 -23.76 18.38
N GLU A 5 -17.99 -22.65 19.12
CA GLU A 5 -18.28 -21.33 18.57
C GLU A 5 -17.41 -20.27 19.24
N LEU A 6 -16.91 -19.33 18.45
CA LEU A 6 -16.20 -18.16 18.94
C LEU A 6 -16.85 -16.92 18.35
N THR A 7 -17.45 -16.12 19.22
CA THR A 7 -18.06 -14.85 18.80
C THR A 7 -16.97 -13.87 18.38
N LEU A 8 -17.22 -13.08 17.32
CA LEU A 8 -16.27 -12.07 16.86
C LEU A 8 -15.88 -11.15 18.02
N PRO A 9 -14.58 -11.05 18.36
CA PRO A 9 -14.14 -10.27 19.49
C PRO A 9 -14.42 -8.79 19.26
N LYS A 10 -14.92 -8.11 20.29
CA LYS A 10 -14.83 -6.64 20.33
C LYS A 10 -13.37 -6.27 20.55
N VAL A 11 -12.79 -5.60 19.56
CA VAL A 11 -11.37 -5.18 19.60
C VAL A 11 -11.30 -3.73 20.03
N SER A 12 -10.40 -3.45 20.96
CA SER A 12 -10.02 -2.09 21.34
C SER A 12 -8.50 -1.96 21.31
N LEU A 13 -8.05 -0.80 20.83
CA LEU A 13 -6.65 -0.45 20.67
C LEU A 13 -6.33 0.77 21.51
N LYS A 14 -5.23 0.71 22.24
CA LYS A 14 -4.69 1.86 22.98
C LYS A 14 -3.22 2.04 22.62
N LEU A 15 -2.84 3.24 22.24
CA LEU A 15 -1.44 3.57 21.96
C LEU A 15 -0.65 3.65 23.27
N LEU A 16 0.55 3.07 23.26
CA LEU A 16 1.51 3.08 24.34
C LEU A 16 2.73 3.90 23.87
N PRO A 17 2.85 5.18 24.29
CA PRO A 17 3.92 6.05 23.84
C PRO A 17 5.31 5.42 24.02
N GLY A 18 6.13 5.49 22.96
CA GLY A 18 7.48 4.92 22.94
C GLY A 18 7.58 3.38 22.97
N PHE A 19 6.46 2.66 22.85
CA PHE A 19 6.45 1.20 22.87
C PHE A 19 5.70 0.56 21.70
N GLY A 20 4.43 0.95 21.48
CA GLY A 20 3.58 0.31 20.49
C GLY A 20 2.11 0.39 20.87
N VAL A 21 1.41 -0.75 20.91
CA VAL A 21 -0.03 -0.79 21.15
C VAL A 21 -0.41 -1.80 22.22
N GLN A 22 -1.47 -1.50 22.96
CA GLN A 22 -2.19 -2.44 23.79
C GLN A 22 -3.47 -2.85 23.05
N LEU A 23 -3.57 -4.14 22.75
CA LEU A 23 -4.73 -4.79 22.17
C LEU A 23 -5.56 -5.40 23.29
N SER A 24 -6.85 -5.07 23.34
CA SER A 24 -7.81 -5.67 24.26
C SER A 24 -8.96 -6.27 23.45
N LEU A 25 -9.12 -7.58 23.57
CA LEU A 25 -10.14 -8.38 22.87
C LEU A 25 -11.13 -8.90 23.89
N HIS A 26 -12.40 -8.61 23.69
CA HIS A 26 -13.49 -9.17 24.49
C HIS A 26 -14.33 -10.12 23.63
N THR A 27 -14.34 -11.41 23.96
CA THR A 27 -15.08 -12.44 23.21
C THR A 27 -15.83 -13.38 24.16
N LYS A 28 -16.82 -14.10 23.61
CA LYS A 28 -17.46 -15.26 24.24
C LYS A 28 -17.07 -16.52 23.49
N VAL A 29 -16.60 -17.51 24.25
CA VAL A 29 -16.17 -18.82 23.75
C VAL A 29 -17.21 -19.86 24.14
N GLY A 30 -17.85 -20.48 23.15
CA GLY A 30 -18.72 -21.64 23.30
C GLY A 30 -17.92 -22.92 23.35
N LEU A 31 -18.17 -23.74 24.36
CA LEU A 31 -17.45 -24.96 24.67
C LEU A 31 -18.43 -26.11 24.75
N HIS A 32 -18.13 -27.21 24.07
CA HIS A 32 -18.92 -28.43 24.13
C HIS A 32 -18.08 -29.59 24.66
N GLY A 33 -18.70 -30.53 25.37
CA GLY A 33 -18.02 -31.70 25.88
C GLY A 33 -18.96 -32.76 26.43
N SER A 34 -18.38 -33.88 26.84
CA SER A 34 -19.08 -34.90 27.59
C SER A 34 -19.11 -34.48 29.07
N GLY A 35 -20.31 -34.42 29.63
CA GLY A 35 -20.53 -34.17 31.04
C GLY A 35 -20.13 -35.37 31.90
N PRO A 36 -19.84 -35.15 33.19
CA PRO A 36 -19.42 -36.19 34.12
C PRO A 36 -20.49 -37.29 34.34
N LEU A 37 -21.74 -37.03 33.96
CA LEU A 37 -22.88 -37.95 34.07
C LEU A 37 -23.25 -38.60 32.72
N GLY A 38 -22.37 -38.56 31.72
CA GLY A 38 -22.57 -39.19 30.40
C GLY A 38 -23.46 -38.40 29.43
N GLY A 39 -24.01 -37.26 29.84
CA GLY A 39 -24.78 -36.34 28.98
C GLY A 39 -23.89 -35.31 28.25
N LEU A 40 -24.47 -34.57 27.29
CA LEU A 40 -23.80 -33.46 26.62
C LEU A 40 -23.72 -32.24 27.56
N LEU A 41 -22.57 -31.56 27.58
CA LEU A 41 -22.31 -30.37 28.37
C LEU A 41 -21.94 -29.22 27.44
N GLN A 42 -22.71 -28.14 27.46
CA GLN A 42 -22.38 -26.89 26.76
C GLN A 42 -22.17 -25.75 27.75
N LEU A 43 -21.06 -25.06 27.59
CA LEU A 43 -20.64 -23.93 28.41
C LEU A 43 -20.35 -22.75 27.50
N ALA A 44 -20.60 -21.55 28.01
CA ALA A 44 -20.09 -20.31 27.42
C ALA A 44 -19.18 -19.62 28.44
N ALA A 45 -18.03 -19.15 28.00
CA ALA A 45 -17.11 -18.39 28.82
C ALA A 45 -16.85 -17.01 28.20
N GLU A 46 -17.04 -15.95 28.98
CA GLU A 46 -16.58 -14.62 28.59
C GLU A 46 -15.07 -14.53 28.81
N VAL A 47 -14.33 -14.02 27.83
CA VAL A 47 -12.86 -13.97 27.88
C VAL A 47 -12.37 -12.62 27.42
N ASN A 48 -11.51 -12.03 28.25
CA ASN A 48 -10.81 -10.79 27.95
C ASN A 48 -9.33 -11.07 27.71
N VAL A 49 -8.88 -10.93 26.48
CA VAL A 49 -7.46 -11.05 26.13
C VAL A 49 -6.86 -9.66 26.11
N SER A 50 -5.82 -9.42 26.92
CA SER A 50 -5.02 -8.19 26.87
C SER A 50 -3.60 -8.51 26.44
N SER A 51 -3.16 -7.83 25.39
CA SER A 51 -1.87 -8.03 24.76
C SER A 51 -1.12 -6.72 24.63
N ARG A 52 0.16 -6.70 24.98
CA ARG A 52 1.09 -5.60 24.70
C ARG A 52 1.96 -5.98 23.51
N VAL A 53 1.82 -5.21 22.44
CA VAL A 53 2.50 -5.40 21.17
C VAL A 53 3.45 -4.23 20.96
N ALA A 54 4.74 -4.55 20.84
CA ALA A 54 5.74 -3.54 20.51
C ALA A 54 5.74 -3.30 18.99
N LEU A 55 5.91 -2.04 18.59
CA LEU A 55 6.14 -1.66 17.20
C LEU A 55 7.63 -1.40 17.00
N GLY A 56 8.23 -2.02 15.99
CA GLY A 56 9.65 -1.91 15.70
C GLY A 56 9.94 -1.94 14.20
N VAL A 57 11.21 -2.18 13.86
CA VAL A 57 11.69 -2.25 12.48
C VAL A 57 12.28 -3.63 12.22
N SER A 58 11.90 -4.25 11.11
CA SER A 58 12.40 -5.55 10.66
C SER A 58 13.81 -5.44 10.08
N SER A 59 14.47 -6.57 9.83
CA SER A 59 15.75 -6.60 9.12
C SER A 59 15.69 -6.05 7.69
N ARG A 60 14.49 -6.00 7.09
CA ARG A 60 14.23 -5.41 5.77
C ARG A 60 13.87 -3.92 5.83
N GLY A 61 13.92 -3.31 7.01
CA GLY A 61 13.55 -1.90 7.19
C GLY A 61 12.04 -1.65 7.19
N THR A 62 11.19 -2.68 7.28
CA THR A 62 9.72 -2.52 7.32
C THR A 62 9.18 -2.51 8.77
N PRO A 63 8.02 -1.91 9.05
CA PRO A 63 7.42 -1.95 10.39
C PRO A 63 7.04 -3.38 10.76
N ILE A 64 7.31 -3.76 12.01
CA ILE A 64 6.96 -5.07 12.55
C ILE A 64 6.32 -4.94 13.93
N LEU A 65 5.27 -5.72 14.15
CA LEU A 65 4.55 -5.87 15.40
C LEU A 65 5.04 -7.12 16.11
N VAL A 66 5.46 -6.98 17.37
CA VAL A 66 5.99 -8.10 18.17
C VAL A 66 5.19 -8.23 19.46
N LEU A 67 4.56 -9.38 19.66
CA LEU A 67 3.88 -9.69 20.91
C LEU A 67 4.90 -9.78 22.06
N LYS A 68 4.79 -8.89 23.05
CA LYS A 68 5.70 -8.89 24.21
C LYS A 68 5.07 -9.52 25.43
N ARG A 69 3.78 -9.28 25.63
CA ARG A 69 3.00 -9.87 26.72
C ARG A 69 1.59 -10.15 26.23
N CYS A 70 1.06 -11.30 26.60
CA CYS A 70 -0.35 -11.64 26.41
C CYS A 70 -0.87 -12.27 27.70
N SER A 71 -2.07 -11.88 28.10
CA SER A 71 -2.77 -12.43 29.24
C SER A 71 -4.24 -12.58 28.90
N THR A 72 -4.87 -13.62 29.40
CA THR A 72 -6.31 -13.84 29.26
C THR A 72 -6.95 -13.82 30.64
N LEU A 73 -8.02 -13.06 30.78
CA LEU A 73 -8.85 -13.03 31.97
C LEU A 73 -10.16 -13.75 31.64
N LEU A 74 -10.46 -14.78 32.44
CA LEU A 74 -11.71 -15.49 32.38
C LEU A 74 -12.76 -14.69 33.15
N GLY A 75 -13.84 -14.33 32.47
CA GLY A 75 -15.01 -13.67 33.03
C GLY A 75 -16.05 -14.69 33.46
N HIS A 76 -17.32 -14.32 33.31
CA HIS A 76 -18.43 -15.17 33.69
C HIS A 76 -18.51 -16.44 32.83
N ILE A 77 -18.77 -17.58 33.47
CA ILE A 77 -19.02 -18.86 32.81
C ILE A 77 -20.49 -19.23 33.00
N SER A 78 -21.18 -19.45 31.88
CA SER A 78 -22.59 -19.82 31.86
C SER A 78 -22.73 -21.27 31.38
N LEU A 79 -23.54 -22.04 32.10
CA LEU A 79 -23.97 -23.37 31.67
C LEU A 79 -25.15 -23.21 30.70
N LEU A 80 -24.95 -23.54 29.43
CA LEU A 80 -25.98 -23.44 28.39
C LEU A 80 -26.87 -24.68 28.38
N SER A 81 -26.26 -25.86 28.53
CA SER A 81 -27.00 -27.13 28.59
C SER A 81 -26.19 -28.22 29.32
N GLY A 82 -26.90 -29.21 29.86
CA GLY A 82 -26.32 -30.32 30.63
C GLY A 82 -26.36 -30.11 32.15
N LEU A 83 -25.80 -31.07 32.89
CA LEU A 83 -25.67 -31.03 34.34
C LEU A 83 -24.20 -30.95 34.73
N LEU A 84 -23.84 -29.90 35.46
CA LEU A 84 -22.51 -29.71 36.04
C LEU A 84 -22.65 -29.55 37.56
N PRO A 85 -22.35 -30.59 38.35
CA PRO A 85 -22.38 -30.50 39.80
C PRO A 85 -21.48 -29.36 40.31
N THR A 86 -21.93 -28.62 41.32
CA THR A 86 -21.21 -27.49 41.91
C THR A 86 -19.75 -27.80 42.28
N PRO A 87 -19.41 -28.98 42.85
CA PRO A 87 -18.02 -29.34 43.16
C PRO A 87 -17.12 -29.45 41.91
N LEU A 88 -17.70 -29.79 40.75
CA LEU A 88 -16.97 -29.93 39.48
C LEU A 88 -16.89 -28.61 38.71
N PHE A 89 -17.73 -27.62 39.04
CA PHE A 89 -17.69 -26.30 38.43
C PHE A 89 -16.32 -25.63 38.62
N GLY A 90 -15.77 -25.65 39.84
CA GLY A 90 -14.43 -25.09 40.11
C GLY A 90 -13.30 -25.79 39.34
N VAL A 91 -13.43 -27.10 39.06
CA VAL A 91 -12.47 -27.84 38.23
C VAL A 91 -12.54 -27.38 36.78
N VAL A 92 -13.75 -27.14 36.27
CA VAL A 92 -13.96 -26.59 34.93
C VAL A 92 -13.40 -25.18 34.82
N GLU A 93 -13.66 -24.30 35.79
CA GLU A 93 -13.09 -22.96 35.83
C GLU A 93 -11.56 -22.99 35.81
N GLN A 94 -10.94 -23.80 36.68
CA GLN A 94 -9.48 -23.91 36.74
C GLN A 94 -8.89 -24.50 35.45
N THR A 95 -9.59 -25.42 34.81
CA THR A 95 -9.18 -26.00 33.51
C THR A 95 -9.24 -24.95 32.41
N LEU A 96 -10.34 -24.20 32.32
CA LEU A 96 -10.50 -23.13 31.33
C LEU A 96 -9.49 -22.00 31.55
N PHE A 97 -9.22 -21.65 32.81
CA PHE A 97 -8.20 -20.67 33.15
C PHE A 97 -6.79 -21.09 32.69
N LYS A 98 -6.49 -22.39 32.62
CA LYS A 98 -5.20 -22.89 32.11
C LYS A 98 -5.19 -23.03 30.58
N VAL A 99 -6.28 -23.51 29.99
CA VAL A 99 -6.34 -23.86 28.56
C VAL A 99 -6.55 -22.64 27.67
N LEU A 100 -7.45 -21.72 28.04
CA LEU A 100 -7.79 -20.56 27.22
C LEU A 100 -6.58 -19.64 26.94
N PRO A 101 -5.71 -19.29 27.91
CA PRO A 101 -4.50 -18.53 27.61
C PRO A 101 -3.58 -19.27 26.63
N GLY A 102 -3.42 -20.57 26.80
CA GLY A 102 -2.60 -21.43 25.93
C GLY A 102 -3.12 -21.52 24.50
N LEU A 103 -4.38 -21.16 24.25
CA LEU A 103 -4.98 -21.15 22.91
C LEU A 103 -5.07 -19.74 22.32
N LEU A 104 -5.60 -18.78 23.09
CA LEU A 104 -5.93 -17.45 22.59
C LEU A 104 -4.69 -16.57 22.41
N CYS A 105 -3.68 -16.68 23.27
CA CYS A 105 -2.46 -15.90 23.10
C CYS A 105 -1.66 -16.29 21.85
N PRO A 106 -1.45 -17.59 21.54
CA PRO A 106 -0.87 -17.98 20.25
C PRO A 106 -1.71 -17.57 19.04
N MET A 107 -3.04 -17.56 19.16
CA MET A 107 -3.92 -17.02 18.10
C MET A 107 -3.64 -15.53 17.85
N VAL A 108 -3.48 -14.72 18.89
CA VAL A 108 -3.10 -13.30 18.75
C VAL A 108 -1.75 -13.18 18.04
N ASP A 109 -0.75 -13.99 18.42
CA ASP A 109 0.57 -13.97 17.78
C ASP A 109 0.51 -14.35 16.30
N SER A 110 -0.30 -15.37 15.95
CA SER A 110 -0.52 -15.78 14.56
C SER A 110 -1.17 -14.66 13.72
N VAL A 111 -2.19 -14.00 14.26
CA VAL A 111 -2.81 -12.84 13.60
C VAL A 111 -1.82 -11.70 13.43
N LEU A 112 -0.97 -11.42 14.43
CA LEU A 112 0.10 -10.43 14.30
C LEU A 112 1.11 -10.84 13.21
N GLY A 113 1.39 -12.13 13.06
CA GLY A 113 2.17 -12.68 11.95
C GLY A 113 1.59 -12.30 10.59
N VAL A 114 0.29 -12.52 10.38
CA VAL A 114 -0.41 -12.12 9.14
C VAL A 114 -0.34 -10.60 8.93
N VAL A 115 -0.56 -9.81 9.99
CA VAL A 115 -0.45 -8.34 9.89
C VAL A 115 0.98 -7.93 9.52
N ASN A 116 2.00 -8.60 10.04
CA ASN A 116 3.40 -8.34 9.68
C ASN A 116 3.71 -8.67 8.22
N GLU A 117 3.15 -9.74 7.67
CA GLU A 117 3.27 -10.06 6.24
C GLU A 117 2.62 -8.98 5.37
N LEU A 118 1.43 -8.50 5.77
CA LEU A 118 0.75 -7.40 5.08
C LEU A 118 1.55 -6.10 5.16
N LEU A 119 2.10 -5.76 6.33
CA LEU A 119 2.97 -4.58 6.51
C LEU A 119 4.24 -4.68 5.67
N GLY A 120 4.85 -5.86 5.61
CA GLY A 120 6.01 -6.12 4.76
C GLY A 120 5.71 -6.00 3.27
N THR A 121 4.51 -6.42 2.84
CA THR A 121 4.06 -6.32 1.45
C THR A 121 3.68 -4.88 1.08
N ALA A 122 3.05 -4.14 1.99
CA ALA A 122 2.61 -2.76 1.75
C ALA A 122 3.79 -1.79 1.50
N LEU A 123 4.93 -2.02 2.17
CA LEU A 123 6.17 -1.27 1.94
C LEU A 123 7.16 -2.02 1.04
N SER A 124 6.69 -3.00 0.27
CA SER A 124 7.56 -3.78 -0.61
C SER A 124 7.99 -2.99 -1.86
N LEU A 125 8.86 -3.64 -2.63
CA LEU A 125 9.39 -3.16 -3.88
C LEU A 125 8.27 -2.96 -4.92
N VAL A 126 8.08 -1.72 -5.37
CA VAL A 126 7.15 -1.34 -6.45
C VAL A 126 7.92 -1.32 -7.77
N PRO A 127 7.60 -2.19 -8.74
CA PRO A 127 8.29 -2.20 -10.03
C PRO A 127 7.89 -0.97 -10.86
N LEU A 128 8.88 -0.32 -11.46
CA LEU A 128 8.72 0.78 -12.43
C LEU A 128 8.83 0.26 -13.88
N GLY A 129 8.54 -1.03 -14.10
CA GLY A 129 8.72 -1.68 -15.40
C GLY A 129 10.20 -1.78 -15.79
N ALA A 130 10.53 -1.41 -17.03
CA ALA A 130 11.88 -1.48 -17.59
C ALA A 130 12.87 -0.47 -16.98
N LEU A 131 12.46 0.32 -15.99
CA LEU A 131 13.27 1.36 -15.35
C LEU A 131 13.87 0.92 -14.02
N GLY A 132 13.37 -0.19 -13.46
CA GLY A 132 13.80 -0.72 -12.19
C GLY A 132 12.66 -0.72 -11.17
N SER A 133 12.92 -0.22 -9.97
CA SER A 133 11.96 -0.32 -8.87
C SER A 133 12.12 0.74 -7.80
N VAL A 134 11.08 0.96 -7.00
CA VAL A 134 11.11 1.77 -5.78
C VAL A 134 10.88 0.87 -4.59
N GLU A 135 11.80 0.86 -3.65
CA GLU A 135 11.67 0.16 -2.37
C GLU A 135 11.39 1.17 -1.26
N PHE A 136 10.46 0.84 -0.36
CA PHE A 136 10.11 1.72 0.76
C PHE A 136 10.60 1.11 2.07
N THR A 137 11.43 1.86 2.79
CA THR A 137 12.00 1.45 4.08
C THR A 137 11.69 2.50 5.14
N LEU A 138 11.75 2.14 6.41
CA LEU A 138 11.67 3.09 7.50
C LEU A 138 13.00 3.83 7.64
N ALA A 139 12.96 5.15 7.59
CA ALA A 139 14.11 6.01 7.80
C ALA A 139 14.54 6.04 9.27
N THR A 140 13.56 5.98 10.17
CA THR A 140 13.72 6.05 11.62
C THR A 140 12.79 5.05 12.32
N LEU A 141 12.97 4.88 13.63
CA LEU A 141 12.04 4.07 14.43
C LEU A 141 10.65 4.70 14.41
N PRO A 142 9.56 3.90 14.31
CA PRO A 142 8.20 4.40 14.41
C PRO A 142 7.98 5.24 15.66
N LEU A 143 7.44 6.45 15.50
CA LEU A 143 7.12 7.32 16.61
C LEU A 143 5.68 7.02 17.05
N ILE A 144 5.52 6.63 18.32
CA ILE A 144 4.22 6.35 18.91
C ILE A 144 3.94 7.40 19.98
N SER A 145 2.88 8.17 19.78
CA SER A 145 2.33 9.09 20.77
C SER A 145 1.08 8.49 21.45
N ASN A 146 0.40 9.26 22.27
CA ASN A 146 -0.90 8.88 22.83
C ASN A 146 -2.06 9.02 21.83
N GLN A 147 -1.83 9.68 20.68
CA GLN A 147 -2.87 10.03 19.71
C GLN A 147 -2.62 9.45 18.32
N TYR A 148 -1.36 9.27 17.91
CA TYR A 148 -1.00 8.83 16.57
C TYR A 148 0.25 7.95 16.55
N ILE A 149 0.39 7.22 15.44
CA ILE A 149 1.60 6.50 15.05
C ILE A 149 2.14 7.20 13.80
N GLU A 150 3.40 7.58 13.83
CA GLU A 150 4.10 8.21 12.70
C GLU A 150 5.18 7.27 12.17
N LEU A 151 5.18 7.08 10.85
CA LEU A 151 6.14 6.26 10.13
C LEU A 151 6.89 7.16 9.15
N ASP A 152 8.19 7.32 9.37
CA ASP A 152 9.06 8.03 8.44
C ASP A 152 9.53 7.06 7.36
N ILE A 153 9.04 7.23 6.14
CA ILE A 153 9.27 6.33 5.01
C ILE A 153 10.34 6.93 4.09
N ASN A 154 11.44 6.21 3.95
CA ASN A 154 12.51 6.48 3.00
C ASN A 154 12.30 5.68 1.70
N PRO A 155 12.00 6.35 0.57
CA PRO A 155 11.99 5.71 -0.74
C PRO A 155 13.43 5.52 -1.25
N ILE A 156 13.71 4.35 -1.81
CA ILE A 156 14.97 3.98 -2.44
C ILE A 156 14.65 3.58 -3.88
N VAL A 157 15.10 4.36 -4.85
CA VAL A 157 14.91 3.99 -6.26
C VAL A 157 16.13 3.19 -6.71
N LYS A 158 15.86 2.08 -7.38
CA LYS A 158 16.87 1.18 -7.94
C LYS A 158 16.70 1.08 -9.44
N SER A 159 17.79 1.12 -10.17
CA SER A 159 17.81 0.82 -11.61
C SER A 159 17.47 -0.66 -11.86
N VAL A 160 17.25 -1.03 -13.13
CA VAL A 160 17.12 -2.45 -13.52
C VAL A 160 18.36 -3.29 -13.18
N ALA A 161 19.54 -2.67 -13.13
CA ALA A 161 20.78 -3.33 -12.73
C ALA A 161 20.91 -3.49 -11.20
N GLY A 162 20.00 -2.88 -10.43
CA GLY A 162 19.98 -2.91 -8.97
C GLY A 162 20.75 -1.76 -8.31
N ASP A 163 21.33 -0.86 -9.10
CA ASP A 163 22.06 0.30 -8.58
C ASP A 163 21.11 1.26 -7.90
N VAL A 164 21.45 1.68 -6.67
CA VAL A 164 20.71 2.72 -5.96
C VAL A 164 20.96 4.05 -6.64
N ILE A 165 19.87 4.67 -7.08
CA ILE A 165 19.93 6.01 -7.65
C ILE A 165 19.73 6.99 -6.50
N ASP A 166 20.72 7.84 -6.27
CA ASP A 166 20.66 8.85 -5.21
C ASP A 166 20.00 10.13 -5.73
N PHE A 167 19.27 10.80 -4.86
CA PHE A 167 18.53 12.01 -5.19
C PHE A 167 18.65 13.03 -4.06
N PRO A 168 18.57 14.33 -4.37
CA PRO A 168 18.64 15.38 -3.36
C PRO A 168 17.45 15.26 -2.40
N LYS A 169 17.68 14.58 -1.27
CA LYS A 169 16.72 14.54 -0.17
C LYS A 169 16.66 15.91 0.49
N PRO A 170 15.48 16.40 0.87
CA PRO A 170 15.35 17.65 1.56
C PRO A 170 16.16 17.56 2.87
N PRO A 171 16.90 18.62 3.24
CA PRO A 171 17.76 18.59 4.42
C PRO A 171 16.97 18.48 5.74
N LYS A 172 15.64 18.64 5.70
CA LYS A 172 14.74 18.49 6.84
C LYS A 172 13.61 17.52 6.50
N PRO A 173 13.29 16.58 7.40
CA PRO A 173 12.09 15.76 7.30
C PRO A 173 10.84 16.64 7.20
N ILE A 174 9.91 16.25 6.34
CA ILE A 174 8.62 16.94 6.23
C ILE A 174 7.79 16.57 7.45
N LYS A 175 7.37 17.58 8.22
CA LYS A 175 6.49 17.36 9.35
C LYS A 175 5.07 17.18 8.86
N VAL A 176 4.45 16.06 9.22
CA VAL A 176 3.04 15.81 8.98
C VAL A 176 2.26 16.41 10.16
N PRO A 177 1.26 17.28 9.92
CA PRO A 177 0.43 17.78 11.01
C PRO A 177 -0.36 16.62 11.64
N PRO A 178 -0.48 16.54 12.98
CA PRO A 178 -1.32 15.54 13.61
C PRO A 178 -2.77 15.68 13.12
N LYS A 179 -3.39 14.55 12.80
CA LYS A 179 -4.80 14.51 12.40
C LYS A 179 -5.65 14.00 13.56
N GLU A 180 -6.65 14.77 13.97
CA GLU A 180 -7.48 14.45 15.13
C GLU A 180 -8.66 13.50 14.80
N ASP A 181 -8.95 13.26 13.52
CA ASP A 181 -10.12 12.49 13.07
C ASP A 181 -9.91 10.97 13.06
N HIS A 182 -8.87 10.47 13.73
CA HIS A 182 -8.48 9.05 13.77
C HIS A 182 -8.26 8.40 12.39
N THR A 183 -8.04 9.19 11.33
CA THR A 183 -7.73 8.67 10.00
C THR A 183 -6.23 8.70 9.69
N SER A 184 -5.81 7.88 8.73
CA SER A 184 -4.44 7.88 8.23
C SER A 184 -4.19 9.03 7.26
N GLN A 185 -3.00 9.62 7.32
CA GLN A 185 -2.53 10.58 6.32
C GLN A 185 -1.18 10.11 5.78
N VAL A 186 -0.97 10.31 4.48
CA VAL A 186 0.32 10.07 3.82
C VAL A 186 0.78 11.39 3.21
N VAL A 187 2.04 11.75 3.44
CA VAL A 187 2.67 12.91 2.82
C VAL A 187 3.75 12.42 1.88
N VAL A 188 3.56 12.68 0.59
CA VAL A 188 4.52 12.34 -0.46
C VAL A 188 5.30 13.60 -0.82
N PRO A 189 6.63 13.59 -0.67
CA PRO A 189 7.43 14.76 -1.00
C PRO A 189 7.48 15.02 -2.51
N LEU A 190 7.52 16.31 -2.89
CA LEU A 190 7.62 16.74 -4.29
C LEU A 190 8.87 16.20 -4.99
N TYR A 191 10.00 16.11 -4.28
CA TYR A 191 11.26 15.62 -4.87
C TYR A 191 11.14 14.19 -5.39
N LEU A 192 10.27 13.34 -4.82
CA LEU A 192 10.08 11.97 -5.27
C LEU A 192 9.44 11.94 -6.66
N PHE A 193 8.47 12.84 -6.93
CA PHE A 193 7.89 12.98 -8.26
C PHE A 193 8.94 13.43 -9.28
N ASN A 194 9.65 14.53 -8.99
CA ASN A 194 10.71 15.04 -9.87
C ASN A 194 11.76 13.95 -10.19
N THR A 195 12.10 13.16 -9.18
CA THR A 195 13.04 12.04 -9.27
C THR A 195 12.54 10.95 -10.22
N VAL A 196 11.37 10.38 -9.95
CA VAL A 196 10.84 9.24 -10.72
C VAL A 196 10.55 9.65 -12.16
N PHE A 197 10.01 10.85 -12.38
CA PHE A 197 9.75 11.36 -13.72
C PHE A 197 11.00 11.80 -14.46
N GLY A 198 12.04 12.27 -13.76
CA GLY A 198 13.36 12.48 -14.35
C GLY A 198 13.96 11.18 -14.88
N LEU A 199 13.82 10.08 -14.14
CA LEU A 199 14.26 8.76 -14.61
C LEU A 199 13.46 8.28 -15.82
N LEU A 200 12.14 8.40 -15.79
CA LEU A 200 11.27 8.07 -16.92
C LEU A 200 11.71 8.85 -18.17
N GLN A 201 12.01 10.13 -18.01
CA GLN A 201 12.46 11.00 -19.09
C GLN A 201 13.83 10.59 -19.65
N THR A 202 14.84 10.41 -18.78
CA THR A 202 16.22 10.10 -19.22
C THR A 202 16.30 8.75 -19.94
N ASN A 203 15.39 7.82 -19.65
CA ASN A 203 15.30 6.53 -20.31
C ASN A 203 14.37 6.52 -21.55
N GLY A 204 13.84 7.66 -21.97
CA GLY A 204 12.91 7.76 -23.11
C GLY A 204 11.56 7.09 -22.88
N ALA A 205 11.21 6.75 -21.63
CA ALA A 205 9.95 6.07 -21.31
C ALA A 205 8.73 7.02 -21.33
N LEU A 206 8.96 8.32 -21.49
CA LEU A 206 7.91 9.32 -21.72
C LEU A 206 7.70 9.61 -23.21
N ASP A 207 8.50 9.01 -24.10
CA ASP A 207 8.36 9.18 -25.53
C ASP A 207 7.27 8.26 -26.08
N ILE A 208 6.48 8.74 -27.04
CA ILE A 208 5.42 7.97 -27.67
C ILE A 208 5.34 8.25 -29.17
N ASP A 209 5.11 7.19 -29.93
CA ASP A 209 4.81 7.25 -31.36
C ASP A 209 3.33 6.94 -31.56
N ILE A 210 2.58 7.94 -32.03
CA ILE A 210 1.14 7.84 -32.27
C ILE A 210 0.93 7.54 -33.75
N THR A 211 0.49 6.31 -34.03
CA THR A 211 0.13 5.82 -35.36
C THR A 211 -1.39 5.90 -35.57
N PRO A 212 -1.89 5.85 -36.82
CA PRO A 212 -3.32 5.86 -37.12
C PRO A 212 -4.14 4.78 -36.40
N GLU A 213 -3.51 3.66 -36.05
CA GLU A 213 -4.13 2.53 -35.34
C GLU A 213 -4.43 2.84 -33.86
N LEU A 214 -3.69 3.79 -33.26
CA LEU A 214 -3.82 4.19 -31.86
C LEU A 214 -4.85 5.30 -31.65
N VAL A 215 -5.46 5.80 -32.72
CA VAL A 215 -6.38 6.94 -32.69
C VAL A 215 -7.77 6.50 -33.16
N PRO A 216 -8.87 7.06 -32.61
CA PRO A 216 -10.20 6.75 -33.09
C PRO A 216 -10.34 6.92 -34.61
N SER A 217 -11.07 6.02 -35.26
CA SER A 217 -11.16 5.94 -36.73
C SER A 217 -11.72 7.20 -37.41
N ASN A 218 -12.34 8.10 -36.65
CA ASN A 218 -12.84 9.39 -37.09
C ASN A 218 -11.78 10.51 -37.07
N VAL A 219 -10.57 10.24 -36.56
CA VAL A 219 -9.45 11.19 -36.55
C VAL A 219 -8.51 10.82 -37.69
N PRO A 220 -8.56 11.54 -38.83
CA PRO A 220 -7.72 11.22 -39.95
C PRO A 220 -6.27 11.67 -39.68
N LEU A 221 -5.32 10.73 -39.79
CA LEU A 221 -3.88 10.99 -39.73
C LEU A 221 -3.25 10.76 -41.10
N THR A 222 -3.62 11.58 -42.09
CA THR A 222 -3.04 11.52 -43.44
C THR A 222 -2.50 12.87 -43.90
N THR A 223 -1.55 12.85 -44.82
CA THR A 223 -1.01 14.06 -45.44
C THR A 223 -2.07 14.84 -46.23
N THR A 224 -3.10 14.18 -46.75
CA THR A 224 -4.21 14.83 -47.45
C THR A 224 -5.02 15.70 -46.50
N ASP A 225 -5.36 15.16 -45.34
CA ASP A 225 -6.16 15.88 -44.32
C ASP A 225 -5.35 17.00 -43.67
N LEU A 226 -4.05 16.77 -43.45
CA LEU A 226 -3.13 17.79 -42.96
C LEU A 226 -2.96 18.96 -43.95
N ALA A 227 -2.84 18.66 -45.25
CA ALA A 227 -2.78 19.68 -46.29
C ALA A 227 -4.09 20.49 -46.39
N ALA A 228 -5.24 19.87 -46.11
CA ALA A 228 -6.52 20.56 -46.06
C ALA A 228 -6.65 21.48 -44.82
N LEU A 229 -6.02 21.13 -43.70
CA LEU A 229 -6.03 21.93 -42.48
C LEU A 229 -5.15 23.18 -42.57
N VAL A 230 -3.96 23.08 -43.16
CA VAL A 230 -2.98 24.17 -43.23
C VAL A 230 -2.40 24.35 -44.64
N PRO A 231 -3.24 24.67 -45.65
CA PRO A 231 -2.85 24.64 -47.07
C PRO A 231 -1.74 25.63 -47.44
N GLU A 232 -1.59 26.71 -46.69
CA GLU A 232 -0.63 27.79 -46.99
C GLU A 232 0.76 27.56 -46.39
N ALA A 233 0.89 26.72 -45.35
CA ALA A 233 2.13 26.58 -44.58
C ALA A 233 2.98 25.36 -44.98
N LEU A 234 2.38 24.30 -45.53
CA LEU A 234 3.02 22.98 -45.68
C LEU A 234 3.46 22.65 -47.12
N GLY A 235 3.23 23.54 -48.08
CA GLY A 235 3.59 23.32 -49.47
C GLY A 235 2.88 22.11 -50.10
N LYS A 236 3.48 21.52 -51.14
CA LYS A 236 2.93 20.31 -51.78
C LYS A 236 3.36 19.04 -51.04
N LEU A 237 2.50 18.58 -50.13
CA LEU A 237 2.64 17.25 -49.54
C LEU A 237 2.15 16.16 -50.52
N PRO A 238 2.84 15.01 -50.63
CA PRO A 238 2.34 13.88 -51.39
C PRO A 238 1.02 13.36 -50.80
N PRO A 239 -0.04 13.19 -51.59
CA PRO A 239 -1.36 12.81 -51.08
C PRO A 239 -1.40 11.34 -50.62
N GLY A 240 -2.23 11.06 -49.61
CA GLY A 240 -2.56 9.71 -49.16
C GLY A 240 -1.49 8.99 -48.34
N GLN A 241 -0.43 9.68 -47.91
CA GLN A 241 0.54 9.12 -46.97
C GLN A 241 -0.02 9.14 -45.55
N GLN A 242 0.35 8.13 -44.75
CA GLN A 242 -0.01 8.06 -43.34
C GLN A 242 0.92 8.96 -42.53
N LEU A 243 0.39 9.55 -41.46
CA LEU A 243 1.15 10.36 -40.52
C LEU A 243 1.49 9.55 -39.27
N LEU A 244 2.70 9.79 -38.77
CA LEU A 244 3.16 9.34 -37.47
C LEU A 244 3.48 10.59 -36.64
N LEU A 245 2.84 10.72 -35.48
CA LEU A 245 3.14 11.80 -34.55
C LEU A 245 4.10 11.27 -33.49
N SER A 246 5.34 11.70 -33.56
CA SER A 246 6.42 11.24 -32.70
C SER A 246 6.66 12.26 -31.60
N MET A 247 6.11 12.00 -30.41
CA MET A 247 6.24 12.87 -29.25
C MET A 247 7.49 12.49 -28.46
N ARG A 248 8.33 13.49 -28.14
CA ARG A 248 9.61 13.33 -27.47
C ARG A 248 9.73 14.31 -26.30
N VAL A 249 10.00 13.79 -25.11
CA VAL A 249 10.12 14.58 -23.88
C VAL A 249 11.60 14.77 -23.57
N LYS A 250 12.16 15.91 -24.00
CA LYS A 250 13.61 16.19 -23.88
C LYS A 250 14.02 16.73 -22.52
N GLU A 251 13.08 17.29 -21.77
CA GLU A 251 13.32 17.89 -20.45
C GLU A 251 12.49 17.20 -19.37
N ALA A 252 13.01 17.16 -18.14
CA ALA A 252 12.34 16.51 -17.02
C ALA A 252 10.99 17.21 -16.71
N PRO A 253 9.89 16.44 -16.53
CA PRO A 253 8.62 17.02 -16.13
C PRO A 253 8.71 17.79 -14.82
N SER A 254 8.03 18.93 -14.76
CA SER A 254 7.96 19.74 -13.55
C SER A 254 6.64 19.50 -12.80
N PHE A 255 6.71 19.50 -11.47
CA PHE A 255 5.56 19.27 -10.60
C PHE A 255 5.35 20.46 -9.67
N THR A 256 4.09 20.87 -9.52
CA THR A 256 3.68 21.85 -8.52
C THR A 256 2.52 21.29 -7.68
N LEU A 257 2.63 21.44 -6.36
CA LEU A 257 1.61 21.05 -5.39
C LEU A 257 1.08 22.32 -4.73
N GLN A 258 -0.14 22.72 -5.05
CA GLN A 258 -0.76 23.94 -4.51
C GLN A 258 -2.24 23.71 -4.21
N ASN A 259 -2.69 24.12 -3.02
CA ASN A 259 -4.11 24.10 -2.63
C ASN A 259 -4.81 22.75 -2.88
N GLY A 260 -4.13 21.63 -2.58
CA GLY A 260 -4.67 20.28 -2.78
C GLY A 260 -4.73 19.84 -4.25
N LYS A 261 -4.16 20.62 -5.18
CA LYS A 261 -4.01 20.25 -6.59
C LYS A 261 -2.56 19.90 -6.89
N ALA A 262 -2.38 18.83 -7.66
CA ALA A 262 -1.11 18.49 -8.27
C ALA A 262 -1.18 18.85 -9.76
N THR A 263 -0.24 19.68 -10.22
CA THR A 263 -0.09 20.04 -11.63
C THR A 263 1.25 19.51 -12.12
N ILE A 264 1.20 18.83 -13.26
CA ILE A 264 2.36 18.33 -13.98
C ILE A 264 2.47 19.10 -15.30
N SER A 265 3.67 19.57 -15.62
CA SER A 265 3.99 20.15 -16.93
C SER A 265 5.04 19.27 -17.59
N ILE A 266 4.69 18.75 -18.77
CA ILE A 266 5.52 17.84 -19.56
C ILE A 266 5.90 18.58 -20.85
N PRO A 267 7.08 19.23 -20.90
CA PRO A 267 7.55 19.85 -22.13
C PRO A 267 7.85 18.77 -23.16
N ALA A 268 7.17 18.80 -24.30
CA ALA A 268 7.29 17.76 -25.32
C ALA A 268 7.41 18.36 -26.72
N ASN A 269 8.28 17.78 -27.53
CA ASN A 269 8.39 18.10 -28.94
C ASN A 269 7.62 17.05 -29.72
N VAL A 270 6.76 17.48 -30.64
CA VAL A 270 6.00 16.59 -31.52
C VAL A 270 6.56 16.72 -32.92
N HIS A 271 7.24 15.67 -33.37
CA HIS A 271 7.67 15.54 -34.76
C HIS A 271 6.55 14.93 -35.58
N VAL A 272 6.12 15.62 -36.62
CA VAL A 272 5.14 15.11 -37.58
C VAL A 272 5.91 14.48 -38.72
N LEU A 273 5.77 13.16 -38.86
CA LEU A 273 6.43 12.36 -39.88
C LEU A 273 5.37 11.84 -40.85
N SER A 274 5.70 11.74 -42.14
CA SER A 274 4.90 10.97 -43.09
C SER A 274 5.61 9.68 -43.44
N TYR A 275 4.86 8.61 -43.69
CA TYR A 275 5.44 7.36 -44.13
C TYR A 275 4.54 6.64 -45.14
N HIS A 276 5.20 5.85 -45.98
CA HIS A 276 4.56 4.87 -46.83
C HIS A 276 4.66 3.50 -46.14
N LEU A 277 3.66 2.61 -46.31
CA LEU A 277 3.59 1.28 -45.66
C LEU A 277 4.83 0.38 -45.79
N LYS A 278 5.81 0.74 -46.64
CA LYS A 278 7.08 0.03 -46.87
C LYS A 278 8.31 0.95 -46.91
N GLY A 279 8.18 2.22 -46.51
CA GLY A 279 9.23 3.24 -46.59
C GLY A 279 9.69 3.69 -45.21
N THR A 280 10.86 4.33 -45.15
CA THR A 280 11.33 5.04 -43.96
C THR A 280 10.48 6.30 -43.73
N PRO A 281 10.08 6.61 -42.50
CA PRO A 281 9.38 7.86 -42.19
C PRO A 281 10.22 9.08 -42.58
N GLU A 282 9.58 10.08 -43.17
CA GLU A 282 10.18 11.36 -43.56
C GLU A 282 9.63 12.47 -42.66
N ALA A 283 10.51 13.33 -42.15
CA ALA A 283 10.12 14.41 -41.26
C ALA A 283 9.50 15.58 -42.03
N LEU A 284 8.30 15.99 -41.63
CA LEU A 284 7.61 17.14 -42.23
C LEU A 284 7.93 18.43 -41.47
N PHE A 285 7.62 18.46 -40.17
CA PHE A 285 7.87 19.60 -39.29
C PHE A 285 7.82 19.19 -37.81
N GLU A 286 8.22 20.10 -36.93
CA GLU A 286 8.23 19.93 -35.47
C GLU A 286 7.33 20.97 -34.82
N LEU A 287 6.56 20.54 -33.82
CA LEU A 287 5.75 21.40 -32.97
C LEU A 287 6.29 21.31 -31.54
N ASN A 288 6.38 22.45 -30.85
CA ASN A 288 6.70 22.47 -29.43
C ASN A 288 5.39 22.51 -28.64
N ALA A 289 5.11 21.45 -27.88
CA ALA A 289 4.03 21.42 -26.91
C ALA A 289 4.58 21.90 -25.56
N VAL A 290 4.08 23.06 -25.11
CA VAL A 290 4.40 23.69 -23.83
C VAL A 290 3.37 23.29 -22.77
#